data_AF-A0A942PSK4-F1
#
_entry.id   AF-A0A942PSK4-F1
#
_cell.length_a   1.000
_cell.length_b   1.000
_cell.length_c   1.000
_cell.angle_alpha   90.00
_cell.angle_beta   90.00
_cell.angle_gamma   90.00
#
_symmetry.space_group_name_H-M   'P 1'
#
loop_
_entity.id
_entity.type
_entity.pdbx_description
1 polymer ?
#
loop_
_entity_poly.entity_id
_entity_poly.type
_entity_poly.pdbx_seq_one_letter_code
_entity_poly.pdbx_strand_id
1 'polypeptide(L)' 'MQAIEFVSKAHDGVVDLPSEYQAWNGKQVRVILLEAVNEVSKHQSSFKAASISTRGYRFDREAANER' A
#
# COMPACT_ATOMS: atom_id res chain seq x y z
N MET A 1 -12.44 -20.06 20.99
CA MET A 1 -13.15 -19.02 20.21
C MET A 1 -12.29 -18.70 19.00
N GLN A 2 -12.84 -18.77 17.78
CA GLN A 2 -12.17 -18.31 16.56
C GLN A 2 -12.67 -16.91 16.22
N ALA A 3 -11.74 -16.01 15.91
CA ALA A 3 -12.02 -14.65 15.45
C ALA A 3 -11.49 -14.52 14.02
N ILE A 4 -12.25 -13.84 13.17
CA ILE A 4 -11.92 -13.59 11.77
C ILE A 4 -11.92 -12.09 11.60
N GLU A 5 -10.85 -11.56 11.00
CA GLU A 5 -10.70 -10.14 10.71
C GLU A 5 -10.76 -9.94 9.19
N PHE A 6 -11.63 -9.04 8.75
CA PHE A 6 -11.78 -8.71 7.35
C PHE A 6 -12.17 -7.24 7.21
N VAL A 7 -11.82 -6.65 6.07
CA VAL A 7 -12.22 -5.29 5.73
C VAL A 7 -13.48 -5.35 4.87
N SER A 8 -14.54 -4.71 5.33
CA SER A 8 -15.77 -4.58 4.57
C SER A 8 -16.38 -3.20 4.79
N LYS A 9 -17.29 -2.80 3.90
CA LYS A 9 -18.03 -1.55 4.03
C LYS A 9 -19.24 -1.81 4.91
N ALA A 10 -19.35 -1.03 5.99
CA ALA A 10 -20.60 -0.92 6.72
C ALA A 10 -21.53 0.04 5.97
N HIS A 11 -22.75 -0.38 5.68
CA HIS A 11 -23.79 0.45 5.07
C HIS A 11 -25.14 0.15 5.73
N ASP A 12 -25.93 1.19 6.02
CA ASP A 12 -27.27 1.07 6.60
C ASP A 12 -27.38 0.15 7.84
N GLY A 13 -26.33 0.09 8.65
CA GLY A 13 -26.26 -0.77 9.84
C GLY A 13 -25.96 -2.25 9.55
N VAL A 14 -25.65 -2.59 8.30
CA VAL A 14 -25.27 -3.92 7.83
C VAL A 14 -23.78 -3.93 7.47
N VAL A 15 -23.09 -5.00 7.86
CA VAL A 15 -21.72 -5.29 7.41
C VAL A 15 -21.78 -6.53 6.54
N ASP A 16 -21.42 -6.39 5.27
CA ASP A 16 -21.39 -7.54 4.37
C ASP A 16 -20.22 -8.46 4.73
N LEU A 17 -20.55 -9.71 5.03
CA LEU A 17 -19.58 -10.78 5.19
C LEU A 17 -19.08 -11.24 3.82
N PRO A 18 -17.75 -11.34 3.61
CA PRO A 18 -17.17 -11.97 2.44
C PRO A 18 -17.74 -13.37 2.19
N SER A 19 -17.80 -13.80 0.93
CA SER A 19 -18.37 -15.09 0.52
C SER A 19 -17.76 -16.29 1.24
N GLU A 20 -16.48 -16.19 1.58
CA GLU A 20 -15.69 -17.18 2.30
C GLU A 20 -16.22 -17.45 3.72
N TYR A 21 -16.96 -16.49 4.28
CA TYR A 21 -17.48 -16.53 5.64
C TYR A 21 -19.02 -16.62 5.70
N GLN A 22 -19.70 -16.92 4.59
CA GLN A 22 -21.16 -17.13 4.58
C GLN A 22 -21.63 -18.22 5.55
N ALA A 23 -20.78 -19.19 5.88
CA ALA A 23 -21.06 -20.23 6.88
C ALA A 23 -21.29 -19.69 8.31
N TRP A 24 -21.06 -18.39 8.54
CA TRP A 24 -21.35 -17.69 9.80
C TRP A 24 -22.75 -17.07 9.84
N ASN A 25 -23.47 -17.06 8.70
CA ASN A 25 -24.86 -16.60 8.67
C ASN A 25 -25.74 -17.42 9.61
N GLY A 26 -26.57 -16.73 10.41
CA GLY A 26 -27.46 -17.35 11.39
C GLY A 26 -26.79 -17.79 12.70
N LYS A 27 -25.47 -17.61 12.84
CA LYS A 27 -24.77 -17.85 14.12
C LYS A 27 -24.72 -16.59 14.96
N GLN A 28 -24.74 -16.76 16.28
CA GLN A 28 -24.51 -15.65 17.20
C GLN A 28 -23.03 -15.28 17.16
N VAL A 29 -22.74 -14.06 16.73
CA VAL A 29 -21.37 -13.54 16.58
C VAL A 29 -21.17 -12.26 17.38
N ARG A 30 -19.94 -12.03 17.82
CA ARG A 30 -19.51 -10.74 18.40
C ARG A 30 -18.78 -9.98 17.30
N VAL A 31 -19.21 -8.74 17.05
CA VAL A 31 -18.64 -7.87 16.00
C VAL A 31 -17.86 -6.74 16.68
N ILE A 32 -16.67 -6.47 16.16
CA ILE A 32 -15.87 -5.30 16.53
C ILE A 32 -15.71 -4.47 15.26
N LEU A 33 -16.18 -3.22 15.30
CA LEU A 33 -16.04 -2.27 14.21
C LEU A 33 -14.80 -1.42 14.48
N LEU A 34 -13.84 -1.49 13.56
CA LEU A 34 -12.65 -0.64 13.57
C LEU A 34 -12.72 0.26 12.35
N GLU A 35 -12.42 1.55 12.53
CA GLU A 35 -12.29 2.46 11.40
C GLU A 35 -11.06 2.05 10.59
N ALA A 36 -11.26 1.70 9.32
CA ALA A 36 -10.17 1.43 8.41
C ALA A 36 -9.46 2.74 8.10
N VAL A 37 -8.39 3.04 8.85
CA VAL A 37 -7.46 4.08 8.45
C VAL A 37 -6.82 3.58 7.16
N ASN A 38 -7.17 4.23 6.05
CA ASN A 38 -6.52 4.01 4.77
C ASN A 38 -5.04 4.30 5.01
N GLU A 39 -4.22 3.27 5.24
CA GLU A 39 -2.79 3.38 5.02
C GLU A 39 -2.63 3.57 3.53
N VAL A 40 -2.76 4.82 3.08
CA VAL A 40 -2.52 5.26 1.72
C VAL A 40 -1.23 4.58 1.33
N SER A 41 -1.36 3.59 0.43
CA SER A 41 -0.27 2.78 -0.07
C SER A 41 0.93 3.67 -0.26
N LYS A 42 1.98 3.46 0.56
CA LYS A 42 3.21 4.25 0.52
C LYS A 42 3.57 4.46 -0.94
N HIS A 43 3.47 5.71 -1.37
CA HIS A 43 3.69 6.18 -2.73
C HIS A 43 4.85 5.39 -3.33
N GLN A 44 4.60 4.58 -4.38
CA GLN A 44 5.69 3.98 -5.14
C GLN A 44 6.51 5.15 -5.67
N SER A 45 7.69 5.36 -5.10
CA SER A 45 8.54 6.47 -5.50
C SER A 45 8.96 6.22 -6.95
N SER A 46 8.47 7.03 -7.88
CA SER A 46 8.77 6.91 -9.31
C SER A 46 10.18 7.40 -9.66
N PHE A 47 11.13 7.33 -8.72
CA PHE A 47 12.53 7.60 -9.00
C PHE A 47 13.13 6.37 -9.68
N LYS A 48 13.12 6.39 -11.02
CA LYS A 48 13.95 5.48 -11.80
C LYS A 48 15.40 5.90 -11.58
N ALA A 49 16.18 5.05 -10.92
CA ALA A 49 17.63 5.22 -10.87
C ALA A 49 18.17 5.26 -12.30
N ALA A 50 18.68 6.41 -12.74
CA ALA A 50 19.36 6.55 -14.01
C ALA A 50 20.81 6.09 -13.82
N SER A 51 21.16 4.93 -14.38
CA SER A 51 22.56 4.51 -14.47
C SER A 51 23.20 5.26 -15.65
N ILE A 52 23.96 6.30 -15.33
CA ILE A 52 24.74 7.04 -16.34
C ILE A 52 26.05 6.29 -16.54
N SER A 53 26.26 5.75 -17.74
CA SER A 53 27.54 5.14 -18.11
C SER A 53 28.59 6.23 -18.32
N THR A 54 29.51 6.37 -17.37
CA THR A 54 30.62 7.33 -17.43
C THR A 54 31.84 6.80 -18.19
N ARG A 55 31.77 5.59 -18.78
CA ARG A 55 32.88 5.03 -19.56
C ARG A 55 33.10 5.87 -20.81
N GLY A 56 34.17 6.66 -20.80
CA GLY A 56 34.58 7.54 -21.89
C GLY A 56 34.44 9.04 -21.58
N TYR A 57 33.72 9.41 -20.52
CA TYR A 57 33.68 10.79 -20.05
C TYR A 57 34.91 11.05 -19.18
N ARG A 58 35.81 11.91 -19.67
CA ARG A 58 36.92 12.44 -18.89
C ARG A 58 36.61 13.89 -18.54
N PHE A 59 36.77 14.21 -17.27
CA PHE A 59 36.63 15.57 -16.79
C PHE A 59 37.79 16.39 -17.34
N ASP A 60 37.49 17.36 -18.20
CA ASP A 60 38.48 18.29 -18.70
C ASP A 60 38.68 19.41 -17.67
N ARG A 61 39.80 19.31 -16.97
CA ARG A 61 40.15 20.24 -15.89
C ARG A 61 40.54 21.62 -16.42
N GLU A 62 41.05 21.71 -17.64
CA GLU A 62 41.51 22.98 -18.24
C GLU A 62 40.29 23.83 -18.61
N ALA A 63 39.34 23.24 -19.35
CA ALA A 63 38.10 23.93 -19.73
C ALA A 63 37.23 24.34 -18.52
N ALA A 64 37.25 23.57 -17.43
CA ALA A 64 36.49 23.89 -16.22
C ALA A 64 37.13 25.00 -15.37
N ASN A 65 38.44 25.23 -15.51
CA ASN A 65 39.19 26.25 -14.79
C ASN A 65 39.41 27.53 -15.61
N GLU A 66 38.94 27.57 -16.86
CA GLU A 66 38.90 28.79 -17.67
C GLU A 66 37.78 29.70 -17.12
N ARG A 67 38.12 30.42 -16.04
CA ARG A 67 37.27 31.38 -15.34
C ARG A 67 38.06 32.60 -14.96
#